data_AF-A0A8J3QIT7-F1
#
_entry.id   AF-A0A8J3QIT7-F1
#
_cell.length_a   1.000
_cell.length_b   1.000
_cell.length_c   1.000
_cell.angle_alpha   90.00
_cell.angle_beta   90.00
_cell.angle_gamma   90.00
#
_symmetry.space_group_name_H-M   'P 1'
#
loop_
_entity.id
_entity.type
_entity.pdbx_description
1 polymer ?
#
loop_
_entity_poly.entity_id
_entity_poly.type
_entity_poly.pdbx_seq_one_letter_code
_entity_poly.pdbx_strand_id
1 'polypeptide(L)'
;MYMTLRPLFAWALLAYAGAEIFFIGVSWWLPGAGDNLLQRSYRTDPTTLTTVGLPILALLISAWLKPALGSAKLVAVVALAEYLIILLFGFFTFMLGLLHIIDFVDSSSDLVAAYSHIVFALLGLVIAALCAFTCWRYYSSRDPFTGVTA
;
A
#
# COMPACT_ATOMS: atom_id res chain seq x y z
N MET A 1 11.23 26.70 20.55
CA MET A 1 10.13 26.10 19.79
C MET A 1 10.45 24.62 19.61
N TYR A 2 9.97 23.75 20.51
CA TYR A 2 10.16 22.31 20.35
C TYR A 2 9.29 21.88 19.17
N MET A 3 9.89 21.59 18.01
CA MET A 3 9.20 20.84 16.98
C MET A 3 8.73 19.54 17.64
N THR A 4 7.42 19.37 17.74
CA THR A 4 6.87 18.08 18.12
C THR A 4 7.42 17.07 17.11
N LEU A 5 8.19 16.08 17.55
CA LEU A 5 8.82 15.08 16.66
C LEU A 5 7.76 14.23 15.94
N ARG A 6 6.55 14.18 16.48
CA ARG A 6 5.42 13.37 16.01
C ARG A 6 4.98 13.65 14.55
N PRO A 7 4.72 14.90 14.11
CA PRO A 7 4.45 15.20 12.70
C PRO A 7 5.60 14.78 11.78
N LEU A 8 6.86 14.99 12.19
CA LEU A 8 8.03 14.57 11.42
C LEU A 8 8.03 13.05 11.19
N PHE A 9 7.73 12.25 12.22
CA PHE A 9 7.61 10.81 12.06
C PHE A 9 6.47 10.40 11.13
N ALA A 10 5.28 10.99 11.28
CA ALA A 10 4.15 10.67 10.40
C ALA A 10 4.46 10.98 8.93
N TRP A 11 5.08 12.13 8.65
CA TRP A 11 5.50 12.48 7.30
C TRP A 11 6.65 11.61 6.77
N ALA A 12 7.59 11.22 7.62
CA ALA A 12 8.69 10.33 7.21
C ALA A 12 8.18 8.94 6.82
N LEU A 13 7.20 8.39 7.56
CA LEU A 13 6.60 7.10 7.23
C LEU A 13 5.85 7.13 5.90
N LEU A 14 5.06 8.19 5.64
CA LEU A 14 4.41 8.38 4.33
C LEU A 14 5.44 8.57 3.23
N ALA A 15 6.44 9.42 3.43
CA ALA A 15 7.47 9.65 2.43
C ALA A 15 8.22 8.36 2.06
N TYR A 16 8.51 7.52 3.05
CA TYR A 16 9.13 6.21 2.81
C TYR A 16 8.19 5.28 2.03
N ALA A 17 6.92 5.15 2.44
CA ALA A 17 5.94 4.32 1.75
C ALA A 17 5.73 4.77 0.30
N GLY A 18 5.56 6.08 0.08
CA GLY A 18 5.45 6.67 -1.24
C GLY A 18 6.71 6.46 -2.10
N ALA A 19 7.90 6.56 -1.52
CA ALA A 19 9.15 6.28 -2.24
C ALA A 19 9.25 4.80 -2.66
N GLU A 20 8.89 3.88 -1.77
CA GLU A 20 8.86 2.45 -2.06
C GLU A 20 7.86 2.12 -3.17
N ILE A 21 6.64 2.64 -3.08
CA ILE A 21 5.61 2.50 -4.14
C ILE A 21 6.13 3.07 -5.47
N PHE A 22 6.80 4.22 -5.44
CA PHE A 22 7.38 4.83 -6.63
C PHE A 22 8.45 3.93 -7.26
N PHE A 23 9.41 3.41 -6.48
CA PHE A 23 10.45 2.53 -7.00
C PHE A 23 9.92 1.18 -7.47
N ILE A 24 8.87 0.65 -6.82
CA ILE A 24 8.11 -0.52 -7.29
C ILE A 24 7.48 -0.24 -8.66
N GLY A 25 6.86 0.93 -8.84
CA GLY A 25 6.30 1.33 -10.13
C GLY A 25 7.36 1.50 -11.22
N VAL A 26 8.51 2.10 -10.85
CA VAL A 26 9.64 2.30 -11.76
C VAL A 26 10.28 0.97 -12.17
N SER A 27 10.48 0.03 -11.25
CA SER A 27 11.02 -1.30 -11.56
C SER A 27 10.06 -2.14 -12.40
N TRP A 28 8.75 -1.97 -12.20
CA TRP A 28 7.73 -2.58 -13.04
C TRP A 28 7.76 -2.01 -14.47
N TRP A 29 7.96 -0.70 -14.63
CA TRP A 29 7.99 -0.03 -15.93
C TRP A 29 9.28 -0.27 -16.72
N LEU A 30 10.45 -0.18 -16.06
CA LEU A 30 11.76 -0.33 -16.70
C LEU A 30 12.06 -1.80 -17.03
N PRO A 31 12.31 -2.15 -18.30
CA PRO A 31 12.65 -3.52 -18.66
C PRO A 31 14.08 -3.85 -18.24
N GLY A 32 14.25 -4.95 -17.49
CA GLY A 32 15.53 -5.61 -17.32
C GLY A 32 15.91 -6.41 -18.58
N ALA A 33 17.19 -6.72 -18.75
CA ALA A 33 17.64 -7.53 -19.89
C ALA A 33 16.96 -8.92 -19.88
N GLY A 34 16.12 -9.19 -20.88
CA GLY A 34 15.42 -10.46 -21.04
C GLY A 34 14.07 -10.60 -20.31
N ASP A 35 13.64 -9.58 -19.55
CA ASP A 35 12.39 -9.63 -18.78
C ASP A 35 11.21 -9.05 -19.59
N ASN A 36 10.11 -9.80 -19.67
CA ASN A 36 8.85 -9.33 -20.26
C ASN A 36 7.89 -8.73 -19.21
N LEU A 37 6.77 -8.12 -19.64
CA LEU A 37 5.80 -7.50 -18.71
C LEU A 37 5.16 -8.51 -17.73
N LEU A 38 4.95 -9.74 -18.17
CA LEU A 38 4.33 -10.80 -17.35
C LEU A 38 5.26 -11.25 -16.22
N GLN A 39 6.54 -11.49 -16.54
CA GLN A 39 7.58 -11.86 -15.55
C GLN A 39 7.77 -10.77 -14.50
N ARG A 40 7.80 -9.50 -14.91
CA ARG A 40 7.92 -8.37 -13.98
C ARG A 40 6.71 -8.25 -13.06
N SER A 41 5.52 -8.51 -13.59
CA SER A 41 4.29 -8.45 -12.81
C SER A 41 4.21 -9.58 -11.78
N TYR A 42 4.67 -10.78 -12.13
CA TYR A 42 4.77 -11.91 -11.20
C TYR A 42 5.79 -11.68 -10.07
N ARG A 43 6.91 -11.00 -10.35
CA ARG A 43 7.97 -10.71 -9.37
C ARG A 43 7.68 -9.49 -8.49
N THR A 44 6.69 -8.68 -8.82
CA THR A 44 6.42 -7.41 -8.15
C THR A 44 5.18 -7.52 -7.26
N ASP A 45 5.36 -7.24 -5.97
CA ASP A 45 4.27 -7.18 -5.01
C ASP A 45 4.22 -5.80 -4.34
N PRO A 46 3.26 -4.93 -4.69
CA PRO A 46 3.06 -3.64 -4.02
C PRO A 46 2.25 -3.75 -2.73
N THR A 47 1.77 -4.93 -2.33
CA THR A 47 0.90 -5.16 -1.16
C THR A 47 1.66 -5.62 0.09
N THR A 48 2.98 -5.37 0.11
CA THR A 48 3.86 -5.72 1.22
C THR A 48 3.49 -5.01 2.54
N LEU A 49 3.98 -5.57 3.64
CA LEU A 49 3.79 -4.99 4.97
C LEU A 49 4.36 -3.56 5.08
N THR A 50 5.40 -3.22 4.35
CA THR A 50 5.99 -1.88 4.34
C THR A 50 5.08 -0.89 3.61
N THR A 51 4.70 -1.20 2.38
CA THR A 51 3.82 -0.33 1.57
C THR A 51 2.42 -0.17 2.18
N VAL A 52 1.87 -1.22 2.81
CA VAL A 52 0.54 -1.17 3.43
C VAL A 52 0.59 -0.72 4.89
N GLY A 53 1.63 -1.11 5.63
CA GLY A 53 1.72 -0.88 7.08
C GLY A 53 2.22 0.51 7.46
N LEU A 54 3.13 1.11 6.69
CA LEU A 54 3.67 2.43 7.03
C LEU A 54 2.63 3.57 6.89
N PRO A 55 1.74 3.57 5.88
CA PRO A 55 0.70 4.59 5.80
C PRO A 55 -0.34 4.49 6.94
N ILE A 56 -0.70 3.28 7.39
CA ILE A 56 -1.62 3.11 8.53
C ILE A 56 -0.95 3.60 9.82
N LEU A 57 0.34 3.31 10.01
CA LEU A 57 1.10 3.78 11.17
C LEU A 57 1.20 5.31 11.19
N ALA A 58 1.44 5.95 10.04
CA ALA A 58 1.44 7.40 9.93
C ALA A 58 0.08 8.00 10.33
N LEU A 59 -1.03 7.39 9.87
CA LEU A 59 -2.38 7.78 10.27
C LEU A 59 -2.59 7.65 11.79
N LEU A 60 -2.21 6.52 12.38
CA LEU A 60 -2.33 6.27 13.82
C LEU A 60 -1.54 7.31 14.64
N ILE A 61 -0.29 7.58 14.25
CA ILE A 61 0.56 8.58 14.92
C ILE A 61 -0.05 9.98 14.83
N SER A 62 -0.66 10.32 13.69
CA SER A 62 -1.22 11.65 13.48
C SER A 62 -2.56 11.88 14.18
N ALA A 63 -3.39 10.83 14.27
CA ALA A 63 -4.80 10.95 14.58
C ALA A 63 -5.21 10.27 15.90
N TRP A 64 -4.44 9.29 16.39
CA TRP A 64 -4.76 8.53 17.62
C TRP A 64 -3.89 8.93 18.83
N LEU A 65 -2.68 9.44 18.62
CA LEU A 65 -1.89 10.01 19.71
C LEU A 65 -2.40 11.42 20.08
N LYS A 66 -3.08 11.54 21.23
CA LYS A 66 -3.60 12.83 21.73
C LYS A 66 -2.46 13.77 22.16
N PRO A 67 -2.61 15.09 22.02
CA PRO A 67 -3.66 15.78 21.26
C PRO A 67 -3.50 15.55 19.75
N ALA A 68 -4.59 15.45 18.98
CA ALA A 68 -4.49 15.19 17.54
C ALA A 68 -3.72 16.31 16.81
N LEU A 69 -2.94 15.96 15.79
CA LEU A 69 -2.20 16.96 15.00
C LEU A 69 -3.16 17.73 14.09
N GLY A 70 -2.97 19.05 13.97
CA GLY A 70 -3.72 19.86 12.98
C GLY A 70 -3.51 19.39 11.54
N SER A 71 -2.39 18.72 11.25
CA SER A 71 -2.07 18.13 9.94
C SER A 71 -2.61 16.71 9.74
N ALA A 72 -3.32 16.12 10.71
CA ALA A 72 -3.80 14.73 10.62
C ALA A 72 -4.73 14.50 9.40
N LYS A 73 -5.47 15.54 9.01
CA LYS A 73 -6.30 15.56 7.80
C LYS A 73 -5.50 15.36 6.52
N LEU A 74 -4.38 16.06 6.38
CA LEU A 74 -3.49 15.92 5.22
C LEU A 74 -2.82 14.55 5.21
N VAL A 75 -2.34 14.08 6.36
CA VAL A 75 -1.74 12.74 6.51
C VAL A 75 -2.73 11.65 6.07
N ALA A 76 -4.00 11.76 6.47
CA ALA A 76 -5.04 10.80 6.08
C ALA A 76 -5.31 10.81 4.57
N VAL A 77 -5.36 11.98 3.94
CA VAL A 77 -5.58 12.10 2.49
C VAL A 77 -4.41 11.49 1.72
N VAL A 78 -3.17 11.73 2.15
CA VAL A 78 -1.98 11.15 1.51
C VAL A 78 -1.95 9.64 1.68
N ALA A 79 -2.20 9.13 2.90
CA ALA A 79 -2.28 7.68 3.14
C ALA A 79 -3.36 7.02 2.26
N LEU A 80 -4.53 7.65 2.13
CA LEU A 80 -5.59 7.14 1.25
C LEU A 80 -5.15 7.09 -0.21
N ALA A 81 -4.44 8.11 -0.69
CA ALA A 81 -3.90 8.14 -2.04
C ALA A 81 -2.88 7.01 -2.27
N GLU A 82 -2.00 6.76 -1.31
CA GLU A 82 -1.04 5.64 -1.36
C GLU A 82 -1.76 4.29 -1.44
N TYR A 83 -2.80 4.07 -0.63
CA TYR A 83 -3.59 2.83 -0.70
C TYR A 83 -4.30 2.65 -2.04
N LEU A 84 -4.83 3.72 -2.63
CA LEU A 84 -5.45 3.65 -3.95
C LEU A 84 -4.42 3.24 -5.02
N ILE A 85 -3.19 3.75 -4.93
CA ILE A 85 -2.11 3.35 -5.83
C ILE A 85 -1.74 1.88 -5.61
N ILE A 86 -1.58 1.44 -4.35
CA ILE A 86 -1.29 0.03 -4.01
C ILE A 86 -2.37 -0.90 -4.56
N LEU A 87 -3.64 -0.55 -4.38
CA LEU A 87 -4.76 -1.37 -4.87
C LEU A 87 -4.77 -1.45 -6.39
N LEU A 88 -4.61 -0.32 -7.07
CA LEU A 88 -4.61 -0.26 -8.52
C LEU A 88 -3.42 -1.04 -9.10
N PHE A 89 -2.22 -0.75 -8.63
CA PHE A 89 -1.01 -1.40 -9.12
C PHE A 89 -0.97 -2.87 -8.74
N GLY A 90 -1.34 -3.22 -7.50
CA GLY A 90 -1.42 -4.60 -7.02
C GLY A 90 -2.44 -5.42 -7.78
N PHE A 91 -3.58 -4.82 -8.16
CA PHE A 91 -4.56 -5.50 -8.99
C PHE A 91 -4.02 -5.77 -10.39
N PHE A 92 -3.34 -4.81 -11.02
CA PHE A 92 -2.73 -5.01 -12.33
C PHE A 92 -1.59 -6.03 -12.30
N THR A 93 -0.69 -5.95 -11.31
CA THR A 93 0.40 -6.93 -11.16
C THR A 93 -0.13 -8.32 -10.90
N PHE A 94 -1.18 -8.46 -10.09
CA PHE A 94 -1.88 -9.72 -9.86
C PHE A 94 -2.49 -10.29 -11.15
N MET A 95 -3.27 -9.51 -11.89
CA MET A 95 -3.90 -9.95 -13.14
C MET A 95 -2.87 -10.41 -14.19
N LEU A 96 -1.78 -9.66 -14.35
CA LEU A 96 -0.71 -10.01 -15.28
C LEU A 96 0.15 -11.18 -14.77
N GLY A 97 0.34 -11.29 -13.45
CA GLY A 97 1.00 -12.42 -12.81
C GLY A 97 0.25 -13.73 -12.99
N LEU A 98 -1.10 -13.71 -12.96
CA LEU A 98 -1.92 -14.88 -13.27
C LEU A 98 -1.71 -15.40 -14.68
N LEU A 99 -1.58 -14.49 -15.66
CA LEU A 99 -1.29 -14.89 -17.05
C LEU A 99 0.08 -15.55 -17.17
N HIS A 100 1.07 -15.10 -16.39
CA HIS A 100 2.39 -15.72 -16.35
C HIS A 100 2.36 -17.14 -15.78
N ILE A 101 1.56 -17.37 -14.72
CA ILE A 101 1.45 -18.68 -14.06
C ILE A 101 0.96 -19.76 -15.02
N ILE A 102 0.06 -19.45 -15.95
CA ILE A 102 -0.51 -20.42 -16.89
C ILE A 102 0.57 -21.04 -17.80
N ASP A 103 1.63 -20.30 -18.09
CA ASP A 103 2.67 -20.68 -19.06
C ASP A 103 3.88 -21.42 -18.43
N PHE A 104 3.98 -21.52 -17.09
CA PHE A 104 5.23 -21.88 -16.39
C PHE A 104 5.10 -22.96 -15.30
N VAL A 105 4.05 -23.78 -15.35
CA VAL A 105 3.84 -24.85 -14.36
C VAL A 105 4.29 -26.19 -14.92
N ASP A 106 5.57 -26.53 -14.67
CA ASP A 106 6.17 -27.79 -15.12
C ASP A 106 6.52 -28.76 -13.97
N SER A 107 6.48 -28.29 -12.72
CA SER A 107 6.84 -29.08 -11.55
C SER A 107 5.93 -28.84 -10.33
N SER A 108 5.94 -29.76 -9.37
CA SER A 108 5.22 -29.61 -8.09
C SER A 108 5.67 -28.39 -7.28
N SER A 109 6.93 -27.97 -7.40
CA SER A 109 7.43 -26.74 -6.77
C SER A 109 6.84 -25.49 -7.42
N ASP A 110 6.68 -25.48 -8.74
CA ASP A 110 6.11 -24.35 -9.46
C ASP A 110 4.61 -24.20 -9.14
N LEU A 111 3.90 -25.33 -8.96
CA LEU A 111 2.53 -25.34 -8.46
C LEU A 111 2.42 -24.66 -7.09
N VAL A 112 3.29 -24.99 -6.14
CA VAL A 112 3.28 -24.36 -4.80
C VAL A 112 3.58 -22.86 -4.89
N ALA A 113 4.51 -22.45 -5.74
CA ALA A 113 4.83 -21.04 -5.97
C ALA A 113 3.68 -20.27 -6.63
N ALA A 114 2.97 -20.91 -7.57
CA ALA A 114 1.79 -20.35 -8.21
C ALA A 114 0.64 -20.15 -7.20
N TYR A 115 0.32 -21.18 -6.41
CA TYR A 115 -0.73 -21.09 -5.39
C TYR A 115 -0.40 -20.07 -4.30
N SER A 116 0.85 -20.04 -3.84
CA SER A 116 1.27 -19.06 -2.84
C SER A 116 1.15 -17.64 -3.38
N HIS A 117 1.58 -17.38 -4.63
CA HIS A 117 1.40 -16.09 -5.28
C HIS A 117 -0.07 -15.67 -5.31
N ILE A 118 -0.98 -16.56 -5.71
CA ILE A 118 -2.42 -16.25 -5.77
C ILE A 118 -2.98 -15.91 -4.38
N VAL A 119 -2.69 -16.75 -3.39
CA VAL A 119 -3.24 -16.59 -2.03
C VAL A 119 -2.71 -15.31 -1.38
N PHE A 120 -1.39 -15.08 -1.44
CA PHE A 120 -0.78 -13.92 -0.78
C PHE A 120 -1.08 -12.61 -1.50
N ALA A 121 -1.10 -12.57 -2.83
CA ALA A 121 -1.46 -11.37 -3.57
C ALA A 121 -2.92 -10.97 -3.32
N LEU A 122 -3.84 -11.94 -3.32
CA LEU A 122 -5.25 -11.68 -3.00
C LEU A 122 -5.42 -11.18 -1.57
N LEU A 123 -4.77 -11.84 -0.61
CA LEU A 123 -4.82 -11.44 0.79
C LEU A 123 -4.22 -10.05 1.02
N GLY A 124 -3.11 -9.74 0.36
CA GLY A 124 -2.49 -8.41 0.36
C GLY A 124 -3.41 -7.33 -0.18
N LEU A 125 -4.12 -7.59 -1.30
CA LEU A 125 -5.14 -6.68 -1.85
C LEU A 125 -6.30 -6.46 -0.88
N VAL A 126 -6.79 -7.52 -0.23
CA VAL A 126 -7.87 -7.40 0.77
C VAL A 126 -7.41 -6.57 1.96
N ILE A 127 -6.20 -6.78 2.47
CA ILE A 127 -5.65 -5.99 3.58
C ILE A 127 -5.51 -4.52 3.16
N ALA A 128 -4.93 -4.25 1.99
CA ALA A 128 -4.80 -2.89 1.47
C ALA A 128 -6.18 -2.21 1.33
N ALA A 129 -7.21 -2.94 0.89
CA ALA A 129 -8.57 -2.44 0.77
C ALA A 129 -9.20 -2.13 2.13
N LEU A 130 -8.98 -3.00 3.13
CA LEU A 130 -9.41 -2.76 4.51
C LEU A 130 -8.71 -1.54 5.13
N CYS A 131 -7.41 -1.37 4.88
CA CYS A 131 -6.65 -0.20 5.31
C CYS A 131 -7.16 1.08 4.64
N ALA A 132 -7.43 1.06 3.33
CA ALA A 132 -8.04 2.17 2.61
C ALA A 132 -9.42 2.52 3.18
N PHE A 133 -10.26 1.50 3.37
CA PHE A 133 -11.62 1.65 3.89
C PHE A 133 -11.62 2.22 5.32
N THR A 134 -10.76 1.72 6.20
CA THR A 134 -10.65 2.23 7.58
C THR A 134 -10.15 3.67 7.61
N CYS A 135 -9.17 4.02 6.76
CA CYS A 135 -8.69 5.40 6.61
C CYS A 135 -9.81 6.34 6.14
N TRP A 136 -10.55 5.94 5.09
CA TRP A 136 -11.69 6.70 4.59
C TRP A 136 -12.80 6.82 5.64
N ARG A 137 -13.21 5.72 6.26
CA ARG A 137 -14.31 5.67 7.24
C ARG A 137 -14.02 6.48 8.50
N TYR A 138 -12.77 6.49 8.96
CA TYR A 138 -12.33 7.30 10.09
C TYR A 138 -12.48 8.80 9.79
N TYR A 139 -12.08 9.18 8.58
CA TYR A 139 -12.06 10.57 8.16
C TYR A 139 -13.44 11.12 7.77
N SER A 140 -14.29 10.30 7.16
CA SER A 140 -15.65 10.69 6.80
C SER A 140 -16.59 10.82 8.00
N SER A 141 -16.30 10.15 9.13
CA SER A 141 -17.12 10.26 10.36
C SER A 141 -16.70 11.34 11.36
N ARG A 142 -15.59 12.03 11.13
CA ARG A 142 -15.20 13.18 11.94
C ARG A 142 -15.51 14.44 11.17
N ASP A 143 -16.49 15.23 11.62
CA ASP A 143 -16.71 16.56 11.07
C ASP A 143 -15.44 17.41 11.29
N PRO A 144 -14.81 17.94 10.23
CA PRO A 144 -13.54 18.66 10.33
C PRO A 144 -13.64 20.00 11.07
N PHE A 145 -14.85 20.45 11.44
CA PHE A 145 -15.10 21.78 11.99
C PHE A 145 -15.60 21.78 13.44
N THR A 146 -16.07 20.65 13.98
CA THR A 146 -16.70 20.62 15.31
C THR A 146 -16.09 19.62 16.28
N GLY A 147 -15.26 18.67 15.81
CA GLY A 147 -14.69 17.64 16.69
C GLY A 147 -15.74 16.70 17.33
N VAL A 148 -16.99 16.80 16.88
CA VAL A 148 -18.10 15.94 17.28
C VAL A 148 -18.13 14.75 16.33
N THR A 149 -18.17 13.54 16.88
CA THR A 149 -18.48 12.33 16.14
C THR A 149 -19.96 12.36 15.76
N ALA A 150 -20.27 12.17 14.47
CA ALA A 150 -21.63 11.89 14.02
C ALA A 150 -22.18 10.60 14.66
#